data_AF-A0A376RM73-F1
#
_entry.id   AF-A0A376RM73-F1
#
_cell.length_a   1.000
_cell.length_b   1.000
_cell.length_c   1.000
_cell.angle_alpha   90.00
_cell.angle_beta   90.00
_cell.angle_gamma   90.00
#
_symmetry.space_group_name_H-M   'P 1'
#
loop_
_entity.id
_entity.type
_entity.pdbx_description
1 polymer ?
#
loop_
_entity_poly.entity_id
_entity_poly.type
_entity_poly.pdbx_seq_one_letter_code
_entity_poly.pdbx_strand_id
1 'polypeptide(L)'
;MQHLRLQDDEYQWLSALPFFKADYLNWLREFRFNPEQVTVSNDNGKLDIRLSGPWREVILWEVPLLAVISEMVHRYRSPQADVAQALDTLESKLVDFSALTAGLDMSRFHLMDFGTRRRFSREVQETIVKRLQQESWFVGTSNYDLARRLSLTPMGTQAHEWFQAHQQISPDLANSQRAALAAWLEEYPDQLGIALTDCITMDAFLRDFGVEFASRYQGLRHDSGDPVEWGEKAIAHYKKLGIDPQSKTLVFSDNLDLRKAVELYRHFSSRVQLSFGIGTRLTCDIPQVKPLNIVIKLVECNGKPVAKLSDSPGKTICHDKAFVRALRKAFDLPHIKKAS
;
A
#
# COMPACT_ATOMS: atom_id res chain seq x y z
N MET A 1 8.52 -17.71 -12.39
CA MET A 1 8.92 -17.37 -11.00
C MET A 1 9.20 -18.60 -10.13
N GLN A 2 8.86 -19.83 -10.54
CA GLN A 2 9.05 -21.07 -9.75
C GLN A 2 10.48 -21.36 -9.24
N HIS A 3 11.50 -20.82 -9.90
CA HIS A 3 12.90 -21.01 -9.52
C HIS A 3 13.40 -20.01 -8.47
N LEU A 4 12.60 -19.00 -8.12
CA LEU A 4 12.91 -18.10 -7.02
C LEU A 4 12.84 -18.87 -5.71
N ARG A 5 13.84 -18.67 -4.87
CA ARG A 5 13.95 -19.23 -3.52
C ARG A 5 14.65 -18.23 -2.62
N LEU A 6 14.25 -18.20 -1.35
CA LEU A 6 14.93 -17.43 -0.33
C LEU A 6 16.36 -17.96 -0.17
N GLN A 7 17.35 -17.11 -0.36
CA GLN A 7 18.75 -17.45 -0.12
C GLN A 7 19.09 -17.36 1.38
N ASP A 8 20.22 -17.93 1.78
CA ASP A 8 20.62 -17.97 3.19
C ASP A 8 20.91 -16.56 3.76
N ASP A 9 21.49 -15.67 2.97
CA ASP A 9 21.73 -14.27 3.36
C ASP A 9 20.42 -13.48 3.51
N GLU A 10 19.45 -13.73 2.64
CA GLU A 10 18.11 -13.16 2.73
C GLU A 10 17.37 -13.68 3.97
N TYR A 11 17.44 -14.99 4.25
CA TYR A 11 16.87 -15.60 5.46
C TYR A 11 17.47 -14.98 6.74
N GLN A 12 18.80 -14.83 6.80
CA GLN A 12 19.48 -14.24 7.95
C GLN A 12 19.06 -12.79 8.16
N TRP A 13 18.98 -12.01 7.07
CA TRP A 13 18.52 -10.63 7.15
C TRP A 13 17.06 -10.51 7.62
N LEU A 14 16.15 -11.34 7.10
CA LEU A 14 14.76 -11.39 7.58
C LEU A 14 14.67 -11.80 9.05
N SER A 15 15.49 -12.75 9.49
CA SER A 15 15.54 -13.22 10.88
C SER A 15 16.00 -12.15 11.87
N ALA A 16 16.73 -11.13 11.40
CA ALA A 16 17.15 -10.01 12.22
C ALA A 16 16.06 -8.94 12.40
N LEU A 17 14.98 -8.98 11.61
CA LEU A 17 13.85 -8.07 11.75
C LEU A 17 12.93 -8.52 12.89
N PRO A 18 12.38 -7.59 13.70
CA PRO A 18 11.76 -7.93 14.98
C PRO A 18 10.35 -8.55 14.86
N PHE A 19 9.81 -8.67 13.66
CA PHE A 19 8.40 -9.04 13.43
C PHE A 19 8.22 -10.36 12.68
N PHE A 20 9.28 -11.06 12.28
CA PHE A 20 9.14 -12.40 11.69
C PHE A 20 9.35 -13.50 12.73
N LYS A 21 8.43 -14.45 12.77
CA LYS A 21 8.56 -15.67 13.57
C LYS A 21 9.33 -16.75 12.80
N ALA A 22 10.05 -17.59 13.54
CA ALA A 22 10.94 -18.60 12.94
C ALA A 22 10.19 -19.65 12.12
N ASP A 23 8.98 -20.04 12.51
CA ASP A 23 8.13 -20.98 11.79
C ASP A 23 7.73 -20.44 10.40
N TYR A 24 7.34 -19.17 10.32
CA TYR A 24 7.07 -18.49 9.04
C TYR A 24 8.33 -18.45 8.16
N LEU A 25 9.49 -18.08 8.72
CA LEU A 25 10.74 -18.01 7.95
C LEU A 25 11.19 -19.39 7.42
N ASN A 26 11.01 -20.44 8.22
CA ASN A 26 11.27 -21.81 7.80
C ASN A 26 10.34 -22.23 6.64
N TRP A 27 9.05 -21.89 6.73
CA TRP A 27 8.12 -22.09 5.62
C TRP A 27 8.53 -21.31 4.36
N LEU A 28 8.93 -20.03 4.52
CA LEU A 28 9.33 -19.17 3.40
C LEU A 28 10.61 -19.67 2.71
N ARG A 29 11.53 -20.31 3.46
CA ARG A 29 12.74 -20.94 2.91
C ARG A 29 12.41 -22.08 1.94
N GLU A 30 11.40 -22.86 2.27
CA GLU A 30 10.91 -23.97 1.44
C GLU A 30 9.93 -23.51 0.35
N PHE A 31 9.27 -22.36 0.53
CA PHE A 31 8.28 -21.84 -0.40
C PHE A 31 8.84 -21.70 -1.83
N ARG A 32 8.05 -22.15 -2.81
CA ARG A 32 8.26 -21.90 -4.23
C ARG A 32 6.95 -21.46 -4.86
N PHE A 33 7.03 -20.51 -5.78
CA PHE A 33 5.90 -20.13 -6.60
C PHE A 33 5.43 -21.32 -7.45
N ASN A 34 4.17 -21.73 -7.31
CA ASN A 34 3.55 -22.74 -8.18
C ASN A 34 2.87 -22.07 -9.39
N PRO A 35 3.40 -22.20 -10.62
CA PRO A 35 2.82 -21.57 -11.80
C PRO A 35 1.38 -22.01 -12.10
N GLU A 36 0.95 -23.20 -11.66
CA GLU A 36 -0.43 -23.68 -11.86
C GLU A 36 -1.46 -22.81 -11.14
N GLN A 37 -1.04 -22.01 -10.15
CA GLN A 37 -1.89 -21.03 -9.48
C GLN A 37 -2.22 -19.82 -10.38
N VAL A 38 -1.56 -19.68 -11.54
CA VAL A 38 -1.68 -18.52 -12.43
C VAL A 38 -2.25 -18.95 -13.77
N THR A 39 -3.46 -18.50 -14.08
CA THR A 39 -4.03 -18.60 -15.42
C THR A 39 -3.86 -17.28 -16.14
N VAL A 40 -3.25 -17.29 -17.33
CA VAL A 40 -3.09 -16.13 -18.21
C VAL A 40 -3.84 -16.40 -19.49
N SER A 41 -4.77 -15.52 -19.86
CA SER A 41 -5.56 -15.64 -21.08
C SER A 41 -5.69 -14.30 -21.80
N ASN A 42 -6.16 -14.34 -23.04
CA ASN A 42 -6.48 -13.17 -23.85
C ASN A 42 -7.98 -13.13 -24.08
N ASP A 43 -8.65 -12.15 -23.48
CA ASP A 43 -10.06 -11.87 -23.69
C ASP A 43 -10.20 -10.66 -24.63
N ASN A 44 -10.46 -10.92 -25.91
CA ASN A 44 -10.74 -9.88 -26.92
C ASN A 44 -9.67 -8.77 -26.99
N GLY A 45 -8.39 -9.14 -26.94
CA GLY A 45 -7.27 -8.22 -26.97
C GLY A 45 -6.90 -7.64 -25.60
N LYS A 46 -7.57 -8.06 -24.53
CA LYS A 46 -7.25 -7.69 -23.14
C LYS A 46 -6.56 -8.85 -22.44
N LEU A 47 -5.52 -8.52 -21.68
CA LEU A 47 -4.83 -9.48 -20.82
C LEU A 47 -5.72 -9.79 -19.61
N ASP A 48 -6.09 -11.05 -19.46
CA ASP A 48 -6.81 -11.57 -18.29
C ASP A 48 -5.89 -12.49 -17.49
N ILE A 49 -5.73 -12.21 -16.20
CA ILE A 49 -4.87 -12.98 -15.29
C ILE A 49 -5.67 -13.32 -14.04
N ARG A 50 -5.83 -14.62 -13.78
CA ARG A 50 -6.48 -15.13 -12.58
C ARG A 50 -5.50 -15.92 -11.73
N LEU A 51 -5.46 -15.59 -10.44
CA LEU A 51 -4.68 -16.27 -9.42
C LEU A 51 -5.62 -17.09 -8.52
N SER A 52 -5.29 -18.34 -8.22
CA SER A 52 -6.13 -19.18 -7.35
C SER A 52 -5.30 -20.22 -6.59
N GLY A 53 -5.61 -20.42 -5.31
CA GLY A 53 -4.87 -21.32 -4.42
C GLY A 53 -4.98 -20.91 -2.95
N PRO A 54 -4.22 -21.55 -2.05
CA PRO A 54 -4.15 -21.17 -0.64
C PRO A 54 -3.71 -19.71 -0.48
N TRP A 55 -4.42 -18.92 0.33
CA TRP A 55 -4.14 -17.48 0.48
C TRP A 55 -2.68 -17.19 0.87
N ARG A 56 -2.14 -17.97 1.82
CA ARG A 56 -0.73 -17.88 2.28
C ARG A 56 0.31 -17.99 1.15
N GLU A 57 -0.03 -18.65 0.04
CA GLU A 57 0.85 -18.82 -1.12
C GLU A 57 0.54 -17.74 -2.17
N VAL A 58 -0.74 -17.56 -2.50
CA VAL A 58 -1.12 -16.68 -3.62
C VAL A 58 -0.89 -15.19 -3.32
N ILE A 59 -0.87 -14.80 -2.04
CA ILE A 59 -0.57 -13.43 -1.58
C ILE A 59 0.78 -12.91 -2.10
N LEU A 60 1.75 -13.80 -2.34
CA LEU A 60 3.09 -13.41 -2.79
C LEU A 60 3.17 -13.07 -4.29
N TRP A 61 2.10 -13.29 -5.07
CA TRP A 61 2.11 -13.03 -6.52
C TRP A 61 1.89 -11.56 -6.90
N GLU A 62 1.07 -10.79 -6.17
CA GLU A 62 0.60 -9.45 -6.62
C GLU A 62 1.76 -8.58 -7.09
N VAL A 63 2.68 -8.28 -6.18
CA VAL A 63 3.73 -7.29 -6.40
C VAL A 63 4.72 -7.72 -7.48
N PRO A 64 5.35 -8.90 -7.42
CA PRO A 64 6.30 -9.30 -8.44
C PRO A 64 5.66 -9.48 -9.82
N LEU A 65 4.43 -10.00 -9.90
CA LEU A 65 3.77 -10.20 -11.20
C LEU A 65 3.42 -8.86 -11.86
N LEU A 66 2.90 -7.89 -11.09
CA LEU A 66 2.65 -6.53 -11.60
C LEU A 66 3.96 -5.86 -12.06
N ALA A 67 5.04 -6.00 -11.30
CA ALA A 67 6.34 -5.43 -11.66
C ALA A 67 6.90 -6.05 -12.96
N VAL A 68 6.75 -7.37 -13.16
CA VAL A 68 7.15 -8.06 -14.40
C VAL A 68 6.33 -7.57 -15.60
N ILE A 69 5.00 -7.47 -15.45
CA ILE A 69 4.12 -6.97 -16.52
C ILE A 69 4.51 -5.52 -16.88
N SER A 70 4.70 -4.66 -15.87
CA SER A 70 5.12 -3.28 -16.06
C SER A 70 6.43 -3.20 -16.84
N GLU A 71 7.46 -3.89 -16.38
CA GLU A 71 8.79 -3.86 -17.02
C GLU A 71 8.77 -4.43 -18.44
N MET A 72 8.04 -5.52 -18.68
CA MET A 72 7.90 -6.12 -20.01
C MET A 72 7.24 -5.15 -21.00
N VAL A 73 6.17 -4.49 -20.58
CA VAL A 73 5.45 -3.54 -21.44
C VAL A 73 6.27 -2.30 -21.71
N HIS A 74 6.96 -1.76 -20.70
CA HIS A 74 7.82 -0.59 -20.87
C HIS A 74 9.02 -0.87 -21.77
N ARG A 75 9.64 -2.05 -21.66
CA ARG A 75 10.71 -2.48 -22.57
C ARG A 75 10.26 -2.48 -24.04
N TYR A 76 9.01 -2.86 -24.31
CA TYR A 76 8.46 -2.88 -25.66
C TYR A 76 7.98 -1.50 -26.16
N ARG A 77 7.30 -0.73 -25.30
CA ARG A 77 6.66 0.55 -25.69
C ARG A 77 7.59 1.76 -25.63
N SER A 78 8.65 1.68 -24.82
CA SER A 78 9.56 2.78 -24.55
C SER A 78 11.02 2.31 -24.57
N PRO A 79 11.49 1.67 -25.67
CA PRO A 79 12.82 1.06 -25.72
C PRO A 79 13.97 2.07 -25.67
N GLN A 80 13.68 3.35 -25.94
CA GLN A 80 14.64 4.46 -25.88
C GLN A 80 14.67 5.15 -24.51
N ALA A 81 13.76 4.79 -23.60
CA ALA A 81 13.75 5.31 -22.25
C ALA A 81 14.73 4.52 -21.38
N ASP A 82 15.59 5.24 -20.65
CA ASP A 82 16.67 4.65 -19.87
C ASP A 82 16.73 5.18 -18.43
N VAL A 83 17.72 4.66 -17.69
CA VAL A 83 17.96 5.01 -16.29
C VAL A 83 18.42 6.46 -16.13
N ALA A 84 19.20 6.99 -17.07
CA ALA A 84 19.72 8.35 -17.02
C ALA A 84 18.56 9.37 -17.11
N GLN A 85 17.64 9.17 -18.05
CA GLN A 85 16.46 10.02 -18.17
C GLN A 85 15.56 10.00 -16.92
N ALA A 86 15.41 8.83 -16.29
CA ALA A 86 14.67 8.71 -15.04
C ALA A 86 15.35 9.50 -13.90
N LEU A 87 16.68 9.43 -13.82
CA LEU A 87 17.47 10.15 -12.82
C LEU A 87 17.42 11.67 -13.07
N ASP A 88 17.62 12.14 -14.30
CA ASP A 88 17.54 13.56 -14.66
C ASP A 88 16.17 14.17 -14.32
N THR A 89 15.12 13.38 -14.55
CA THR A 89 13.75 13.77 -14.19
C THR A 89 13.57 13.86 -12.67
N LEU A 90 14.17 12.92 -11.91
CA LEU A 90 14.18 13.01 -10.45
C LEU A 90 14.95 14.24 -9.96
N GLU A 91 16.16 14.50 -10.47
CA GLU A 91 16.96 15.65 -10.06
C GLU A 91 16.23 16.97 -10.31
N SER A 92 15.58 17.10 -11.47
CA SER A 92 14.76 18.28 -11.79
C SER A 92 13.64 18.48 -10.75
N LYS A 93 12.95 17.40 -10.37
CA LYS A 93 11.92 17.44 -9.31
C LYS A 93 12.50 17.75 -7.93
N LEU A 94 13.72 17.30 -7.63
CA LEU A 94 14.39 17.59 -6.36
C LEU A 94 14.82 19.06 -6.27
N VAL A 95 15.22 19.68 -7.38
CA VAL A 95 15.47 21.13 -7.45
C VAL A 95 14.18 21.90 -7.14
N ASP A 96 13.08 21.55 -7.80
CA ASP A 96 11.77 22.17 -7.56
C ASP A 96 11.29 21.94 -6.12
N PHE A 97 11.49 20.73 -5.60
CA PHE A 97 11.16 20.37 -4.22
C PHE A 97 11.95 21.18 -3.21
N SER A 98 13.26 21.31 -3.41
CA SER A 98 14.14 22.12 -2.54
C SER A 98 13.69 23.59 -2.50
N ALA A 99 13.37 24.17 -3.66
CA ALA A 99 12.81 25.52 -3.75
C ALA A 99 11.44 25.62 -3.04
N LEU A 100 10.56 24.63 -3.23
CA LEU A 100 9.25 24.57 -2.58
C LEU A 100 9.37 24.46 -1.06
N THR A 101 10.37 23.76 -0.54
CA THR A 101 10.57 23.53 0.91
C THR A 101 11.53 24.52 1.55
N ALA A 102 12.01 25.53 0.82
CA ALA A 102 12.91 26.53 1.35
C ALA A 102 12.27 27.25 2.57
N GLY A 103 12.97 27.24 3.70
CA GLY A 103 12.49 27.83 4.96
C GLY A 103 11.45 26.99 5.72
N LEU A 104 11.11 25.79 5.25
CA LEU A 104 10.24 24.85 5.97
C LEU A 104 11.09 23.91 6.84
N ASP A 105 10.65 23.67 8.08
CA ASP A 105 11.25 22.63 8.92
C ASP A 105 10.90 21.24 8.37
N MET A 106 11.88 20.59 7.75
CA MET A 106 11.75 19.27 7.14
C MET A 106 12.15 18.12 8.08
N SER A 107 12.49 18.41 9.35
CA SER A 107 12.95 17.39 10.30
C SER A 107 11.93 16.29 10.60
N ARG A 108 10.64 16.54 10.32
CA ARG A 108 9.53 15.60 10.50
C ARG A 108 8.87 15.20 9.19
N PHE A 109 9.45 15.57 8.05
CA PHE A 109 8.99 15.10 6.75
C PHE A 109 9.61 13.73 6.48
N HIS A 110 8.76 12.70 6.36
CA HIS A 110 9.24 11.34 6.11
C HIS A 110 8.65 10.81 4.79
N LEU A 111 9.52 10.47 3.85
CA LEU A 111 9.14 9.89 2.57
C LEU A 111 9.65 8.45 2.46
N MET A 112 8.81 7.57 1.90
CA MET A 112 9.19 6.19 1.59
C MET A 112 8.82 5.80 0.15
N ASP A 113 9.60 4.89 -0.43
CA ASP A 113 9.34 4.31 -1.76
C ASP A 113 8.29 3.18 -1.70
N PHE A 114 7.15 3.39 -2.36
CA PHE A 114 6.05 2.43 -2.56
C PHE A 114 5.87 2.01 -4.04
N GLY A 115 6.90 2.19 -4.86
CA GLY A 115 6.80 2.16 -6.32
C GLY A 115 6.99 0.82 -7.01
N THR A 116 7.23 -0.28 -6.28
CA THR A 116 7.61 -1.57 -6.88
C THR A 116 6.61 -2.09 -7.92
N ARG A 117 5.31 -2.04 -7.62
CA ARG A 117 4.25 -2.67 -8.45
C ARG A 117 4.16 -2.13 -9.87
N ARG A 118 4.47 -0.85 -10.07
CA ARG A 118 4.28 -0.12 -11.34
C ARG A 118 5.56 0.63 -11.74
N ARG A 119 6.71 0.11 -11.34
CA ARG A 119 8.01 0.67 -11.73
C ARG A 119 8.21 0.52 -13.24
N PHE A 120 9.00 1.43 -13.83
CA PHE A 120 9.44 1.31 -15.21
C PHE A 120 10.27 0.04 -15.40
N SER A 121 11.27 -0.14 -14.55
CA SER A 121 12.10 -1.35 -14.47
C SER A 121 12.67 -1.50 -13.06
N ARG A 122 13.20 -2.69 -12.75
CA ARG A 122 13.97 -2.92 -11.52
C ARG A 122 15.13 -1.94 -11.37
N GLU A 123 15.85 -1.70 -12.46
CA GLU A 123 17.04 -0.84 -12.47
C GLU A 123 16.69 0.63 -12.21
N VAL A 124 15.61 1.14 -12.84
CA VAL A 124 15.12 2.49 -12.56
C VAL A 124 14.73 2.65 -11.10
N GLN A 125 13.98 1.71 -10.51
CA GLN A 125 13.62 1.80 -9.10
C GLN A 125 14.86 1.83 -8.21
N GLU A 126 15.85 0.96 -8.47
CA GLU A 126 17.09 0.93 -7.70
C GLU A 126 17.86 2.26 -7.78
N THR A 127 18.01 2.84 -8.97
CA THR A 127 18.70 4.13 -9.14
C THR A 127 17.97 5.26 -8.42
N ILE A 128 16.64 5.33 -8.54
CA ILE A 128 15.81 6.34 -7.87
C ILE A 128 15.94 6.21 -6.34
N VAL A 129 15.85 5.00 -5.79
CA VAL A 129 15.98 4.77 -4.34
C VAL A 129 17.39 5.10 -3.85
N LYS A 130 18.45 4.70 -4.58
CA LYS A 130 19.85 5.05 -4.24
C LYS A 130 20.06 6.55 -4.18
N ARG A 131 19.46 7.31 -5.10
CA ARG A 131 19.57 8.77 -5.09
C ARG A 131 18.80 9.39 -3.92
N LEU A 132 17.56 8.95 -3.70
CA LEU A 132 16.73 9.45 -2.60
C LEU A 132 17.31 9.13 -1.21
N GLN A 133 18.05 8.03 -1.06
CA GLN A 133 18.75 7.69 0.19
C GLN A 133 19.73 8.77 0.66
N GLN A 134 20.19 9.65 -0.22
CA GLN A 134 21.07 10.77 0.13
C GLN A 134 20.30 11.94 0.79
N GLU A 135 18.97 11.92 0.74
CA GLU A 135 18.12 12.94 1.33
C GLU A 135 17.75 12.57 2.77
N SER A 136 17.92 13.50 3.72
CA SER A 136 17.71 13.24 5.15
C SER A 136 16.27 12.88 5.53
N TRP A 137 15.31 13.26 4.68
CA TRP A 137 13.89 13.01 4.85
C TRP A 137 13.40 11.70 4.22
N PHE A 138 14.27 10.97 3.50
CA PHE A 138 13.94 9.66 2.96
C PHE A 138 14.18 8.57 4.00
N VAL A 139 13.12 7.85 4.40
CA VAL A 139 13.15 6.95 5.56
C VAL A 139 13.18 5.46 5.22
N GLY A 140 12.90 5.07 3.97
CA GLY A 140 12.95 3.67 3.58
C GLY A 140 12.18 3.31 2.31
N THR A 141 12.03 2.01 2.08
CA THR A 141 11.36 1.45 0.89
C THR A 141 10.52 0.23 1.27
N SER A 142 9.41 0.03 0.56
CA SER A 142 8.61 -1.20 0.65
C SER A 142 9.22 -2.41 -0.06
N ASN A 143 10.29 -2.21 -0.83
CA ASN A 143 10.98 -3.28 -1.52
C ASN A 143 12.02 -3.92 -0.60
N TYR A 144 11.73 -5.12 -0.10
CA TYR A 144 12.60 -5.86 0.83
C TYR A 144 14.00 -6.14 0.26
N ASP A 145 14.13 -6.39 -1.05
CA ASP A 145 15.45 -6.59 -1.68
C ASP A 145 16.27 -5.30 -1.66
N LEU A 146 15.66 -4.15 -2.01
CA LEU A 146 16.34 -2.86 -1.93
C LEU A 146 16.62 -2.45 -0.49
N ALA A 147 15.69 -2.69 0.44
CA ALA A 147 15.89 -2.44 1.86
C ALA A 147 17.14 -3.15 2.39
N ARG A 148 17.28 -4.44 2.06
CA ARG A 148 18.44 -5.24 2.41
C ARG A 148 19.73 -4.76 1.77
N ARG A 149 19.75 -4.62 0.44
CA ARG A 149 20.98 -4.31 -0.32
C ARG A 149 21.50 -2.89 -0.08
N LEU A 150 20.62 -1.96 0.29
CA LEU A 150 20.95 -0.55 0.53
C LEU A 150 20.94 -0.18 2.01
N SER A 151 20.76 -1.15 2.93
CA SER A 151 20.67 -0.91 4.37
C SER A 151 19.60 0.15 4.74
N LEU A 152 18.45 0.09 4.08
CA LEU A 152 17.29 0.94 4.35
C LEU A 152 16.27 0.20 5.22
N THR A 153 15.42 0.95 5.91
CA THR A 153 14.29 0.38 6.65
C THR A 153 13.26 -0.22 5.68
N PRO A 154 12.86 -1.50 5.83
CA PRO A 154 11.74 -2.05 5.09
C PRO A 154 10.43 -1.45 5.62
N MET A 155 9.69 -0.77 4.76
CA MET A 155 8.47 -0.03 5.11
C MET A 155 7.23 -0.77 4.62
N GLY A 156 6.23 -0.94 5.47
CA GLY A 156 5.01 -1.64 5.09
C GLY A 156 3.89 -1.46 6.09
N THR A 157 2.68 -1.69 5.62
CA THR A 157 1.45 -1.74 6.42
C THR A 157 0.59 -2.88 5.84
N GLN A 158 -0.53 -3.19 6.49
CA GLN A 158 -1.54 -4.10 5.92
C GLN A 158 -2.22 -3.52 4.67
N ALA A 159 -2.59 -4.38 3.71
CA ALA A 159 -3.32 -4.03 2.49
C ALA A 159 -4.82 -4.31 2.60
N HIS A 160 -5.62 -3.82 1.63
CA HIS A 160 -7.08 -4.03 1.61
C HIS A 160 -7.47 -5.51 1.62
N GLU A 161 -6.65 -6.38 1.01
CA GLU A 161 -6.95 -7.81 0.95
C GLU A 161 -7.13 -8.44 2.34
N TRP A 162 -6.44 -7.93 3.36
CA TRP A 162 -6.58 -8.39 4.75
C TRP A 162 -8.02 -8.19 5.23
N PHE A 163 -8.52 -6.97 5.12
CA PHE A 163 -9.89 -6.62 5.48
C PHE A 163 -10.93 -7.26 4.57
N GLN A 164 -10.63 -7.41 3.28
CA GLN A 164 -11.51 -8.06 2.31
C GLN A 164 -11.69 -9.54 2.65
N ALA A 165 -10.60 -10.28 2.91
CA ALA A 165 -10.67 -11.70 3.27
C ALA A 165 -11.49 -11.92 4.55
N HIS A 166 -11.39 -11.02 5.54
CA HIS A 166 -12.17 -11.09 6.77
C HIS A 166 -13.68 -11.01 6.56
N GLN A 167 -14.16 -10.52 5.41
CA GLN A 167 -15.58 -10.55 5.05
C GLN A 167 -16.10 -11.99 4.88
N GLN A 168 -15.22 -12.96 4.65
CA GLN A 168 -15.53 -14.39 4.50
C GLN A 168 -14.86 -15.29 5.56
N ILE A 169 -14.05 -14.72 6.46
CA ILE A 169 -13.44 -15.41 7.60
C ILE A 169 -14.22 -15.11 8.88
N SER A 170 -14.64 -13.86 9.08
CA SER A 170 -15.41 -13.48 10.26
C SER A 170 -16.82 -14.10 10.20
N PRO A 171 -17.36 -14.61 11.33
CA PRO A 171 -18.73 -15.13 11.37
C PRO A 171 -19.80 -14.10 11.02
N ASP A 172 -19.51 -12.82 11.28
CA ASP A 172 -20.42 -11.70 11.03
C ASP A 172 -19.74 -10.65 10.14
N LEU A 173 -20.42 -10.32 9.03
CA LEU A 173 -19.96 -9.36 8.04
C LEU A 173 -19.84 -7.94 8.62
N ALA A 174 -20.74 -7.53 9.51
CA ALA A 174 -20.70 -6.20 10.13
C ALA A 174 -19.47 -6.04 11.05
N ASN A 175 -18.98 -7.14 11.62
CA ASN A 175 -17.82 -7.18 12.49
C ASN A 175 -16.53 -7.55 11.75
N SER A 176 -16.54 -7.73 10.43
CA SER A 176 -15.37 -8.21 9.68
C SER A 176 -14.17 -7.27 9.80
N GLN A 177 -14.40 -5.96 9.85
CA GLN A 177 -13.34 -4.96 9.99
C GLN A 177 -12.74 -4.96 11.39
N ARG A 178 -13.57 -5.06 12.44
CA ARG A 178 -13.10 -5.20 13.83
C ARG A 178 -12.30 -6.49 14.03
N ALA A 179 -12.77 -7.59 13.48
CA ALA A 179 -12.07 -8.87 13.52
C ALA A 179 -10.69 -8.77 12.84
N ALA A 180 -10.61 -8.12 11.68
CA ALA A 180 -9.35 -7.88 10.98
C ALA A 180 -8.38 -7.01 11.81
N LEU A 181 -8.89 -5.95 12.45
CA LEU A 181 -8.08 -5.08 13.32
C LEU A 181 -7.53 -5.82 14.54
N ALA A 182 -8.36 -6.66 15.18
CA ALA A 182 -7.97 -7.46 16.33
C ALA A 182 -6.94 -8.53 15.97
N ALA A 183 -7.19 -9.30 14.91
CA ALA A 183 -6.28 -10.36 14.45
C ALA A 183 -4.90 -9.80 14.06
N TRP A 184 -4.83 -8.59 13.47
CA TRP A 184 -3.55 -7.94 13.17
C TRP A 184 -2.77 -7.57 14.43
N LEU A 185 -3.45 -7.09 15.47
CA LEU A 185 -2.84 -6.76 16.77
C LEU A 185 -2.52 -7.98 17.64
N GLU A 186 -3.10 -9.14 17.34
CA GLU A 186 -2.72 -10.42 17.93
C GLU A 186 -1.42 -10.92 17.32
N GLU A 187 -1.27 -10.82 16.00
CA GLU A 187 -0.05 -11.22 15.29
C GLU A 187 1.11 -10.24 15.51
N TYR A 188 0.83 -8.94 15.50
CA TYR A 188 1.80 -7.86 15.67
C TYR A 188 1.37 -6.88 16.79
N PRO A 189 1.61 -7.22 18.07
CA PRO A 189 1.08 -6.43 19.18
C PRO A 189 1.61 -4.99 19.27
N ASP A 190 2.89 -4.81 18.95
CA ASP A 190 3.64 -3.54 19.13
C ASP A 190 4.40 -3.12 17.85
N GLN A 191 4.22 -3.85 16.75
CA GLN A 191 4.91 -3.64 15.47
C GLN A 191 3.89 -3.48 14.35
N LEU A 192 4.28 -2.86 13.23
CA LEU A 192 3.46 -2.75 12.01
C LEU A 192 2.04 -2.16 12.27
N GLY A 193 1.93 -1.26 13.25
CA GLY A 193 0.67 -0.77 13.82
C GLY A 193 0.01 0.38 13.05
N ILE A 194 0.01 0.35 11.72
CA ILE A 194 -0.70 1.34 10.89
C ILE A 194 -1.95 0.70 10.29
N ALA A 195 -3.13 1.23 10.63
CA ALA A 195 -4.41 0.72 10.13
C ALA A 195 -4.83 1.37 8.81
N LEU A 196 -5.23 0.56 7.84
CA LEU A 196 -5.81 1.03 6.59
C LEU A 196 -7.32 1.27 6.78
N THR A 197 -7.81 2.40 6.30
CA THR A 197 -9.10 2.96 6.75
C THR A 197 -10.24 2.89 5.73
N ASP A 198 -9.93 2.54 4.48
CA ASP A 198 -10.85 2.70 3.35
C ASP A 198 -11.21 1.38 2.65
N CYS A 199 -11.15 0.24 3.35
CA CYS A 199 -11.73 -1.00 2.81
C CYS A 199 -13.25 -0.84 2.64
N ILE A 200 -13.89 -0.26 3.66
CA ILE A 200 -15.30 0.12 3.65
C ILE A 200 -15.41 1.62 3.33
N THR A 201 -15.32 2.49 4.32
CA THR A 201 -15.27 3.96 4.22
C THR A 201 -14.61 4.47 5.50
N MET A 202 -13.99 5.64 5.49
CA MET A 202 -13.42 6.26 6.69
C MET A 202 -14.47 6.38 7.81
N ASP A 203 -15.70 6.76 7.49
CA ASP A 203 -16.75 6.91 8.51
C ASP A 203 -17.15 5.57 9.16
N ALA A 204 -17.19 4.48 8.38
CA ALA A 204 -17.39 3.14 8.93
C ALA A 204 -16.19 2.67 9.75
N PHE A 205 -14.97 2.98 9.31
CA PHE A 205 -13.75 2.70 10.05
C PHE A 205 -13.74 3.38 11.42
N LEU A 206 -14.07 4.67 11.49
CA LEU A 206 -14.09 5.40 12.76
C LEU A 206 -15.15 4.89 13.76
N ARG A 207 -16.25 4.29 13.28
CA ARG A 207 -17.22 3.62 14.18
C ARG A 207 -16.64 2.39 14.85
N ASP A 208 -15.81 1.65 14.13
CA ASP A 208 -15.16 0.43 14.62
C ASP A 208 -13.87 0.72 15.40
N PHE A 209 -13.22 1.86 15.14
CA PHE A 209 -11.93 2.24 15.71
C PHE A 209 -12.07 2.93 17.08
N GLY A 210 -12.62 2.23 18.05
CA GLY A 210 -12.75 2.71 19.44
C GLY A 210 -11.41 2.87 20.19
N VAL A 211 -11.47 3.25 21.48
CA VAL A 211 -10.28 3.51 22.32
C VAL A 211 -9.31 2.32 22.40
N GLU A 212 -9.83 1.09 22.38
CA GLU A 212 -9.04 -0.15 22.39
C GLU A 212 -8.07 -0.21 21.19
N PHE A 213 -8.57 0.03 19.98
CA PHE A 213 -7.72 0.03 18.78
C PHE A 213 -6.93 1.32 18.64
N ALA A 214 -7.55 2.48 18.91
CA ALA A 214 -6.91 3.78 18.74
C ALA A 214 -5.70 3.98 19.67
N SER A 215 -5.71 3.36 20.85
CA SER A 215 -4.56 3.37 21.76
C SER A 215 -3.42 2.48 21.27
N ARG A 216 -3.72 1.27 20.76
CA ARG A 216 -2.73 0.27 20.35
C ARG A 216 -2.13 0.48 18.97
N TYR A 217 -2.91 0.92 17.99
CA TYR A 217 -2.38 1.27 16.67
C TYR A 217 -1.55 2.55 16.76
N GLN A 218 -0.39 2.55 16.11
CA GLN A 218 0.52 3.69 15.99
C GLN A 218 -0.06 4.78 15.08
N GLY A 219 -0.97 4.43 14.16
CA GLY A 219 -1.46 5.37 13.18
C GLY A 219 -2.44 4.81 12.17
N LEU A 220 -2.81 5.66 11.21
CA LEU A 220 -3.76 5.36 10.14
C LEU A 220 -3.16 5.62 8.76
N ARG A 221 -3.64 4.90 7.74
CA ARG A 221 -3.25 5.08 6.34
C ARG A 221 -4.40 5.56 5.47
N HIS A 222 -4.12 6.57 4.66
CA HIS A 222 -4.98 7.14 3.62
C HIS A 222 -4.63 6.53 2.24
N ASP A 223 -5.64 5.97 1.56
CA ASP A 223 -5.52 5.37 0.21
C ASP A 223 -6.70 5.72 -0.72
N SER A 224 -7.68 6.51 -0.27
CA SER A 224 -8.74 7.05 -1.13
C SER A 224 -9.47 8.24 -0.49
N GLY A 225 -10.14 9.04 -1.34
CA GLY A 225 -10.89 10.22 -0.90
C GLY A 225 -9.99 11.46 -0.74
N ASP A 226 -10.58 12.58 -0.30
CA ASP A 226 -9.83 13.80 -0.03
C ASP A 226 -8.89 13.59 1.17
N PRO A 227 -7.56 13.70 1.01
CA PRO A 227 -6.60 13.50 2.09
C PRO A 227 -6.74 14.54 3.21
N VAL A 228 -7.17 15.77 2.92
CA VAL A 228 -7.37 16.80 3.93
C VAL A 228 -8.59 16.47 4.78
N GLU A 229 -9.74 16.19 4.17
CA GLU A 229 -10.94 15.76 4.89
C GLU A 229 -10.67 14.53 5.76
N TRP A 230 -10.00 13.52 5.18
CA TRP A 230 -9.63 12.30 5.89
C TRP A 230 -8.73 12.58 7.11
N GLY A 231 -7.71 13.44 6.95
CA GLY A 231 -6.78 13.78 8.04
C GLY A 231 -7.47 14.57 9.16
N GLU A 232 -8.39 15.48 8.81
CA GLU A 232 -9.20 16.19 9.80
C GLU A 232 -10.13 15.23 10.56
N LYS A 233 -10.77 14.28 9.88
CA LYS A 233 -11.57 13.22 10.52
C LYS A 233 -10.74 12.38 11.49
N ALA A 234 -9.54 11.96 11.09
CA ALA A 234 -8.63 11.18 11.93
C ALA A 234 -8.21 11.96 13.20
N ILE A 235 -7.77 13.21 13.06
CA ILE A 235 -7.37 14.07 14.18
C ILE A 235 -8.54 14.33 15.13
N ALA A 236 -9.72 14.65 14.58
CA ALA A 236 -10.93 14.87 15.38
C ALA A 236 -11.32 13.61 16.16
N HIS A 237 -11.18 12.44 15.55
CA HIS A 237 -11.48 11.16 16.21
C HIS A 237 -10.53 10.86 17.36
N TYR A 238 -9.22 11.04 17.18
CA TYR A 238 -8.25 10.88 18.27
C TYR A 238 -8.56 11.83 19.43
N LYS A 239 -8.84 13.11 19.14
CA LYS A 239 -9.24 14.09 20.15
C LYS A 239 -10.52 13.69 20.89
N LYS A 240 -11.53 13.19 20.16
CA LYS A 240 -12.79 12.70 20.74
C LYS A 240 -12.56 11.54 21.73
N LEU A 241 -11.55 10.70 21.47
CA LEU A 241 -11.16 9.59 22.34
C LEU A 241 -10.18 10.00 23.46
N GLY A 242 -9.82 11.28 23.57
CA GLY A 242 -8.84 11.76 24.56
C GLY A 242 -7.39 11.36 24.25
N ILE A 243 -7.09 11.00 23.00
CA ILE A 243 -5.75 10.62 22.55
C ILE A 243 -5.09 11.84 21.89
N ASP A 244 -3.86 12.16 22.31
CA ASP A 244 -3.07 13.21 21.66
C ASP A 244 -2.71 12.80 20.22
N PRO A 245 -3.19 13.50 19.19
CA PRO A 245 -2.86 13.17 17.81
C PRO A 245 -1.36 13.26 17.51
N GLN A 246 -0.56 14.05 18.24
CA GLN A 246 0.90 14.11 18.03
C GLN A 246 1.63 12.81 18.42
N SER A 247 0.98 11.93 19.18
CA SER A 247 1.46 10.57 19.49
C SER A 247 1.17 9.55 18.36
N LYS A 248 0.45 9.97 17.32
CA LYS A 248 -0.03 9.10 16.24
C LYS A 248 0.55 9.53 14.89
N THR A 249 0.57 8.59 13.95
CA THR A 249 1.09 8.81 12.59
C THR A 249 -0.02 8.71 11.55
N LEU A 250 -0.06 9.65 10.61
CA LEU A 250 -0.87 9.53 9.41
C LEU A 250 0.03 9.24 8.20
N VAL A 251 -0.22 8.11 7.55
CA VAL A 251 0.48 7.70 6.33
C VAL A 251 -0.38 8.02 5.12
N PHE A 252 0.10 8.88 4.22
CA PHE A 252 -0.58 9.20 2.97
C PHE A 252 0.05 8.45 1.81
N SER A 253 -0.76 7.76 1.00
CA SER A 253 -0.25 6.95 -0.12
C SER A 253 -1.12 6.93 -1.38
N ASP A 254 -2.24 7.66 -1.43
CA ASP A 254 -3.09 7.72 -2.63
C ASP A 254 -2.48 8.59 -3.74
N ASN A 255 -1.76 7.93 -4.67
CA ASN A 255 -1.21 8.51 -5.90
C ASN A 255 -0.53 9.88 -5.69
N LEU A 256 0.28 9.98 -4.65
CA LEU A 256 1.01 11.20 -4.31
C LEU A 256 2.11 11.55 -5.32
N ASP A 257 2.45 12.82 -5.37
CA ASP A 257 3.74 13.34 -5.84
C ASP A 257 4.40 14.16 -4.71
N LEU A 258 5.64 14.62 -4.95
CA LEU A 258 6.41 15.38 -3.95
C LEU A 258 5.72 16.68 -3.55
N ARG A 259 5.07 17.38 -4.48
CA ARG A 259 4.39 18.65 -4.21
C ARG A 259 3.19 18.44 -3.29
N LYS A 260 2.33 17.48 -3.62
CA LYS A 260 1.15 17.13 -2.82
C LYS A 260 1.54 16.65 -1.42
N ALA A 261 2.66 15.93 -1.28
CA ALA A 261 3.19 15.55 0.02
C ALA A 261 3.58 16.77 0.87
N VAL A 262 4.23 17.79 0.28
CA VAL A 262 4.57 19.05 0.99
C VAL A 262 3.33 19.85 1.37
N GLU A 263 2.32 19.91 0.50
CA GLU A 263 1.05 20.59 0.80
C GLU A 263 0.35 19.96 2.01
N LEU A 264 0.29 18.62 2.06
CA LEU A 264 -0.23 17.89 3.22
C LEU A 264 0.64 18.08 4.47
N TYR A 265 1.96 18.09 4.30
CA TYR A 265 2.88 18.34 5.40
C TYR A 265 2.68 19.72 6.03
N ARG A 266 2.55 20.78 5.23
CA ARG A 266 2.23 22.12 5.72
C ARG A 266 0.91 22.16 6.50
N HIS A 267 -0.09 21.42 6.03
CA HIS A 267 -1.42 21.42 6.64
C HIS A 267 -1.46 20.70 8.00
N PHE A 268 -0.68 19.62 8.16
CA PHE A 268 -0.83 18.70 9.31
C PHE A 268 0.36 18.62 10.27
N SER A 269 1.57 19.02 9.88
CA SER A 269 2.83 18.77 10.63
C SER A 269 2.85 19.33 12.06
N SER A 270 2.06 20.36 12.37
CA SER A 270 1.94 20.90 13.73
C SER A 270 1.00 20.11 14.63
N ARG A 271 0.25 19.13 14.10
CA ARG A 271 -0.86 18.46 14.78
C ARG A 271 -0.71 16.96 14.90
N VAL A 272 0.07 16.31 14.04
CA VAL A 272 0.19 14.85 13.96
C VAL A 272 1.51 14.46 13.27
N GLN A 273 2.04 13.26 13.54
CA GLN A 273 3.19 12.74 12.80
C GLN A 273 2.77 12.34 11.39
N LEU A 274 3.67 12.49 10.42
CA LEU A 274 3.36 12.31 9.01
C LEU A 274 4.36 11.40 8.33
N SER A 275 3.86 10.62 7.38
CA SER A 275 4.68 9.85 6.46
C SER A 275 4.02 9.73 5.10
N PHE A 276 4.83 9.74 4.04
CA PHE A 276 4.36 9.80 2.66
C PHE A 276 4.91 8.63 1.85
N GLY A 277 4.03 7.73 1.40
CA GLY A 277 4.37 6.66 0.49
C GLY A 277 4.14 7.07 -0.95
N ILE A 278 5.21 7.27 -1.72
CA ILE A 278 5.10 7.62 -3.14
C ILE A 278 5.46 6.42 -4.00
N GLY A 279 4.58 6.10 -4.96
CA GLY A 279 4.74 4.97 -5.86
C GLY A 279 5.21 5.36 -7.26
N THR A 280 4.31 5.20 -8.23
CA THR A 280 4.58 5.41 -9.67
C THR A 280 5.24 6.74 -10.02
N ARG A 281 4.92 7.83 -9.29
CA ARG A 281 5.51 9.17 -9.49
C ARG A 281 7.00 9.26 -9.15
N LEU A 282 7.56 8.24 -8.49
CA LEU A 282 9.01 8.06 -8.32
C LEU A 282 9.57 7.08 -9.34
N THR A 283 8.97 5.89 -9.44
CA THR A 283 9.61 4.73 -10.09
C THR A 283 9.26 4.55 -11.57
N CYS A 284 8.36 5.37 -12.12
CA CYS A 284 7.95 5.35 -13.53
C CYS A 284 7.60 6.76 -14.02
N ASP A 285 8.35 7.77 -13.59
CA ASP A 285 8.15 9.15 -14.03
C ASP A 285 9.28 9.54 -14.98
N ILE A 286 9.13 9.13 -16.25
CA ILE A 286 10.12 9.34 -17.33
C ILE A 286 9.41 10.08 -18.48
N PRO A 287 10.03 11.09 -19.11
CA PRO A 287 9.44 11.83 -20.21
C PRO A 287 8.94 10.91 -21.32
N GLN A 288 7.74 11.20 -21.84
CA GLN A 288 7.07 10.42 -22.91
C GLN A 288 6.72 8.97 -22.54
N VAL A 289 6.97 8.54 -21.31
CA VAL A 289 6.53 7.24 -20.81
C VAL A 289 5.22 7.40 -20.06
N LYS A 290 4.20 6.64 -20.45
CA LYS A 290 2.93 6.56 -19.72
C LYS A 290 2.93 5.32 -18.81
N PRO A 291 2.88 5.49 -17.48
CA PRO A 291 2.80 4.36 -16.56
C PRO A 291 1.56 3.50 -16.79
N LEU A 292 1.69 2.20 -16.53
CA LEU A 292 0.54 1.31 -16.55
C LEU A 292 -0.35 1.53 -15.32
N ASN A 293 -1.67 1.65 -15.55
CA ASN A 293 -2.66 1.58 -14.49
C ASN A 293 -3.15 0.13 -14.33
N ILE A 294 -2.31 -0.71 -13.75
CA ILE A 294 -2.59 -2.13 -13.51
C ILE A 294 -2.71 -2.41 -12.01
N VAL A 295 -3.54 -3.40 -11.67
CA VAL A 295 -3.77 -3.91 -10.32
C VAL A 295 -4.04 -5.40 -10.37
N ILE A 296 -3.70 -6.10 -9.29
CA ILE A 296 -4.24 -7.42 -8.93
C ILE A 296 -4.99 -7.21 -7.62
N LYS A 297 -6.16 -7.81 -7.48
CA LYS A 297 -7.05 -7.60 -6.33
C LYS A 297 -7.69 -8.92 -5.91
N LEU A 298 -7.88 -9.08 -4.60
CA LEU A 298 -8.66 -10.18 -4.07
C LEU A 298 -10.13 -10.00 -4.47
N VAL A 299 -10.69 -11.01 -5.15
CA VAL A 299 -12.09 -11.03 -5.61
C VAL A 299 -12.94 -12.05 -4.87
N GLU A 300 -12.32 -13.13 -4.38
CA GLU A 300 -13.00 -14.24 -3.69
C GLU A 300 -12.13 -14.76 -2.54
N CYS A 301 -12.78 -15.19 -1.46
CA CYS A 301 -12.17 -15.88 -0.32
C CYS A 301 -13.14 -17.00 0.13
N ASN A 302 -12.65 -18.20 0.40
CA ASN A 302 -13.47 -19.38 0.74
C ASN A 302 -14.63 -19.63 -0.25
N GLY A 303 -14.38 -19.42 -1.55
CA GLY A 303 -15.38 -19.61 -2.62
C GLY A 303 -16.50 -18.57 -2.62
N LYS A 304 -16.37 -17.47 -1.86
CA LYS A 304 -17.38 -16.41 -1.73
C LYS A 304 -16.79 -15.04 -2.11
N PRO A 305 -17.61 -14.12 -2.63
CA PRO A 305 -17.14 -12.81 -3.08
C PRO A 305 -16.62 -11.94 -1.93
N VAL A 306 -15.66 -11.07 -2.24
CA VAL A 306 -15.22 -9.98 -1.35
C VAL A 306 -15.27 -8.65 -2.09
N ALA A 307 -15.22 -7.53 -1.37
CA ALA A 307 -15.30 -6.20 -1.98
C ALA A 307 -14.55 -5.12 -1.19
N LYS A 308 -13.96 -4.16 -1.93
CA LYS A 308 -13.54 -2.84 -1.43
C LYS A 308 -14.56 -1.80 -1.90
N LEU A 309 -15.06 -0.97 -0.99
CA LEU A 309 -15.97 0.14 -1.30
C LEU A 309 -15.20 1.46 -1.48
N SER A 310 -14.33 1.81 -0.54
CA SER A 310 -13.51 3.03 -0.51
C SER A 310 -14.27 4.35 -0.37
N ASP A 311 -13.55 5.43 -0.09
CA ASP A 311 -14.09 6.79 -0.01
C ASP A 311 -14.08 7.52 -1.37
N SER A 312 -13.68 6.84 -2.46
CA SER A 312 -13.79 7.36 -3.83
C SER A 312 -14.89 6.62 -4.61
N PRO A 313 -15.92 7.31 -5.11
CA PRO A 313 -16.95 6.69 -5.94
C PRO A 313 -16.36 5.98 -7.16
N GLY A 314 -16.96 4.84 -7.56
CA GLY A 314 -16.59 4.14 -8.79
C GLY A 314 -15.35 3.23 -8.72
N LYS A 315 -14.69 3.09 -7.56
CA LYS A 315 -13.53 2.18 -7.39
C LYS A 315 -13.89 0.74 -7.00
N THR A 316 -15.17 0.37 -6.93
CA THR A 316 -15.59 -1.00 -6.59
C THR A 316 -15.42 -1.97 -7.76
N ILE A 317 -14.57 -2.98 -7.60
CA ILE A 317 -14.28 -4.00 -8.62
C ILE A 317 -15.22 -5.21 -8.51
N CYS A 318 -15.84 -5.44 -7.35
CA CYS A 318 -16.69 -6.61 -7.11
C CYS A 318 -17.86 -6.68 -8.11
N HIS A 319 -17.93 -7.77 -8.89
CA HIS A 319 -18.98 -8.00 -9.87
C HIS A 319 -20.29 -8.51 -9.23
N ASP A 320 -20.23 -9.05 -8.01
CA ASP A 320 -21.41 -9.48 -7.27
C ASP A 320 -22.13 -8.28 -6.62
N LYS A 321 -23.12 -7.76 -7.33
CA LYS A 321 -23.96 -6.66 -6.86
C LYS A 321 -24.77 -7.01 -5.60
N ALA A 322 -25.12 -8.28 -5.38
CA ALA A 322 -25.85 -8.69 -4.20
C ALA A 322 -24.94 -8.63 -2.96
N PHE A 323 -23.70 -9.12 -3.08
CA PHE A 323 -22.72 -9.00 -2.03
C PHE A 323 -22.38 -7.55 -1.69
N VAL A 324 -22.18 -6.69 -2.69
CA VAL A 324 -21.95 -5.24 -2.45
C VAL A 324 -23.12 -4.61 -1.69
N ARG A 325 -24.38 -4.95 -2.01
CA ARG A 325 -25.56 -4.45 -1.26
C ARG A 325 -25.58 -4.98 0.18
N ALA A 326 -25.27 -6.26 0.38
CA ALA A 326 -25.19 -6.87 1.70
C ALA A 326 -24.11 -6.20 2.56
N LEU A 327 -22.92 -5.96 1.99
CA LEU A 327 -21.82 -5.28 2.66
C LEU A 327 -22.20 -3.85 3.06
N ARG A 328 -22.80 -3.08 2.15
CA ARG A 328 -23.28 -1.73 2.46
C ARG A 328 -24.32 -1.71 3.57
N LYS A 329 -25.24 -2.69 3.56
CA LYS A 329 -26.26 -2.84 4.60
C LYS A 329 -25.64 -3.21 5.95
N ALA A 330 -24.69 -4.14 5.97
CA ALA A 330 -24.00 -4.59 7.18
C ALA A 330 -23.25 -3.45 7.88
N PHE A 331 -22.69 -2.51 7.10
CA PHE A 331 -21.99 -1.33 7.62
C PHE A 331 -22.84 -0.06 7.69
N ASP A 332 -24.17 -0.16 7.52
CA ASP A 332 -25.11 0.96 7.62
C ASP A 332 -24.73 2.17 6.74
N LEU A 333 -24.28 1.88 5.50
CA LEU A 333 -23.87 2.91 4.55
C LEU A 333 -25.07 3.48 3.78
N PRO A 334 -25.04 4.79 3.43
CA PRO A 334 -26.11 5.41 2.63
C PRO A 334 -26.39 4.66 1.33
N HIS A 335 -27.64 4.69 0.85
CA HIS A 335 -27.95 4.18 -0.48
C HIS A 335 -27.19 4.97 -1.55
N ILE A 336 -26.61 4.27 -2.54
CA ILE A 336 -25.98 4.92 -3.69
C ILE A 336 -27.11 5.61 -4.48
N LYS A 337 -27.17 6.95 -4.44
CA LYS A 337 -27.99 7.70 -5.39
C LYS A 337 -27.46 7.36 -6.79
N LYS A 338 -28.30 6.83 -7.67
CA LYS A 338 -27.94 6.75 -9.10
C LYS A 338 -27.61 8.17 -9.53
N ALA A 339 -26.37 8.40 -9.97
CA ALA A 339 -26.05 9.63 -10.69
C ALA A 339 -27.01 9.70 -11.88
N SER A 340 -27.72 10.84 -11.98
CA SER A 340 -28.65 11.15 -13.07
C SER A 340 -27.89 11.28 -14.38
#